data_AF-A0A1Q3CAI2-F1
#
_entry.id   AF-A0A1Q3CAI2-F1
#
_cell.length_a   1.000
_cell.length_b   1.000
_cell.length_c   1.000
_cell.angle_alpha   90.00
_cell.angle_beta   90.00
_cell.angle_gamma   90.00
#
_symmetry.space_group_name_H-M   'P 1'
#
loop_
_entity.id
_entity.type
_entity.pdbx_description
1 polymer ?
#
loop_
_entity_poly.entity_id
_entity_poly.type
_entity_poly.pdbx_seq_one_letter_code
_entity_poly.pdbx_strand_id
1 'polypeptide(L)'
;MDQVFLSFIFNNTEQPVPFPWERVYDLRTETLYYINQLTGLRVIDLRPQVNLGGGLMHSETLWSDFMNLYRLNFGENPYRYNHPFILAANCLSPPAYLIVNEPVQRCPMCFDHFILSHP
;
A
#
# COMPACT_ATOMS: atom_id res chain seq x y z
N MET A 1 -1.76 -6.59 -12.88
CA MET A 1 -2.48 -5.49 -12.18
C MET A 1 -2.79 -4.40 -13.19
N ASP A 2 -3.88 -3.65 -13.01
CA ASP A 2 -4.25 -2.55 -13.90
C ASP A 2 -3.24 -1.39 -13.81
N GLN A 3 -2.42 -1.25 -14.84
CA GLN A 3 -1.35 -0.23 -14.93
C GLN A 3 -1.93 1.21 -14.96
N VAL A 4 -3.17 1.37 -15.44
CA VAL A 4 -3.85 2.67 -15.49
C VAL A 4 -4.25 3.10 -14.09
N PHE A 5 -4.82 2.19 -13.31
CA PHE A 5 -5.19 2.44 -11.91
C PHE A 5 -3.99 2.82 -11.04
N LEU A 6 -2.87 2.11 -11.18
CA LEU A 6 -1.65 2.43 -10.43
C LEU A 6 -1.09 3.80 -10.77
N SER A 7 -0.99 4.10 -12.06
CA SER A 7 -0.57 5.41 -12.55
C SER A 7 -1.51 6.51 -12.04
N PHE A 8 -2.81 6.23 -11.93
CA PHE A 8 -3.78 7.16 -11.37
C PHE A 8 -3.51 7.45 -9.88
N ILE A 9 -3.38 6.41 -9.04
CA ILE A 9 -3.15 6.60 -7.60
C ILE A 9 -1.85 7.34 -7.32
N PHE A 10 -0.81 7.07 -8.11
CA PHE A 10 0.50 7.68 -7.91
C PHE A 10 0.53 9.16 -8.31
N ASN A 11 -0.26 9.56 -9.30
CA ASN A 11 -0.27 10.94 -9.80
C ASN A 11 -1.42 11.79 -9.25
N ASN A 12 -2.50 11.17 -8.76
CA ASN A 12 -3.76 11.85 -8.41
C ASN A 12 -4.30 11.37 -7.05
N THR A 13 -3.49 11.42 -5.99
CA THR A 13 -3.85 10.92 -4.65
C THR A 13 -5.12 11.53 -4.08
N GLU A 14 -5.43 12.78 -4.44
CA GLU A 14 -6.58 13.53 -3.92
C GLU A 14 -7.86 13.33 -4.73
N GLN A 15 -7.76 12.82 -5.96
CA GLN A 15 -8.92 12.69 -6.84
C GLN A 15 -9.73 11.43 -6.52
N PRO A 16 -11.05 11.45 -6.76
CA PRO A 16 -11.87 10.24 -6.76
C PRO A 16 -11.28 9.21 -7.72
N VAL A 17 -11.16 7.96 -7.27
CA VAL A 17 -10.67 6.88 -8.14
C VAL A 17 -11.67 6.59 -9.26
N PRO A 18 -11.19 6.26 -10.47
CA PRO A 18 -12.08 5.96 -11.59
C PRO A 18 -12.78 4.61 -11.39
N PHE A 19 -14.01 4.49 -11.91
CA PHE A 19 -14.69 3.21 -12.02
C PHE A 19 -13.80 2.19 -12.77
N PRO A 20 -13.70 0.91 -12.33
CA PRO A 20 -14.51 0.24 -11.29
C PRO A 20 -13.90 0.26 -9.89
N TRP A 21 -12.95 1.16 -9.63
CA TRP A 21 -12.28 1.24 -8.34
C TRP A 21 -13.06 2.11 -7.35
N GLU A 22 -12.97 1.72 -6.09
CA GLU A 22 -13.48 2.49 -4.96
C GLU A 22 -12.36 2.62 -3.92
N ARG A 23 -12.24 3.81 -3.33
CA ARG A 23 -11.33 4.08 -2.21
C ARG A 23 -12.11 3.98 -0.91
N VAL A 24 -11.63 3.14 -0.01
CA VAL A 24 -12.28 2.85 1.27
C VAL A 24 -11.29 3.09 2.40
N TYR A 25 -11.76 3.78 3.44
CA TYR A 25 -11.03 3.95 4.69
C TYR A 25 -11.74 3.17 5.79
N ASP A 26 -11.14 2.07 6.25
CA ASP A 26 -11.68 1.29 7.36
C ASP A 26 -11.31 1.96 8.68
N LEU A 27 -12.29 2.58 9.33
CA LEU A 27 -12.11 3.27 10.61
C LEU A 27 -11.70 2.33 11.75
N ARG A 28 -12.01 1.04 11.68
CA ARG A 28 -11.69 0.08 12.74
C ARG A 28 -10.22 -0.30 12.72
N THR A 29 -9.67 -0.49 11.53
CA THR A 29 -8.25 -0.84 11.35
C THR A 29 -7.40 0.37 10.99
N GLU A 30 -8.03 1.54 10.85
CA GLU A 30 -7.43 2.78 10.38
C GLU A 30 -6.68 2.61 9.06
N THR A 31 -7.18 1.74 8.17
CA THR A 31 -6.47 1.33 6.95
C THR A 31 -7.11 1.91 5.71
N LEU A 32 -6.30 2.53 4.87
CA LEU A 32 -6.71 2.94 3.52
C LEU A 32 -6.52 1.78 2.54
N TYR A 33 -7.57 1.44 1.79
CA TYR A 33 -7.43 0.50 0.68
C TYR A 33 -8.33 0.86 -0.50
N TYR A 34 -8.00 0.28 -1.63
CA TYR A 34 -8.75 0.37 -2.87
C TYR A 34 -9.31 -0.99 -3.23
N ILE A 35 -10.57 -1.03 -3.65
CA ILE A 35 -11.23 -2.25 -4.08
C ILE A 35 -11.76 -2.10 -5.49
N ASN A 36 -11.50 -3.09 -6.34
CA ASN A 36 -12.10 -3.17 -7.66
C ASN A 36 -13.45 -3.86 -7.53
N GLN A 37 -14.54 -3.12 -7.76
CA GLN A 37 -15.91 -3.61 -7.56
C GLN A 37 -16.30 -4.78 -8.48
N LEU A 38 -15.62 -4.95 -9.61
CA LEU A 38 -15.91 -6.03 -10.57
C LEU A 38 -15.14 -7.32 -10.25
N THR A 39 -13.93 -7.20 -9.70
CA THR A 39 -13.03 -8.36 -9.48
C THR A 39 -12.85 -8.70 -8.01
N GLY A 40 -13.26 -7.83 -7.10
CA GLY A 40 -13.00 -7.94 -5.66
C GLY A 40 -11.53 -7.72 -5.27
N LEU A 41 -10.67 -7.36 -6.23
CA LEU A 41 -9.25 -7.17 -6.01
C LEU A 41 -8.99 -6.01 -5.03
N ARG A 42 -8.13 -6.24 -4.04
CA ARG A 42 -7.78 -5.26 -3.01
C ARG A 42 -6.35 -4.77 -3.15
N VAL A 43 -6.16 -3.47 -2.97
CA VAL A 43 -4.87 -2.82 -2.89
C VAL A 43 -4.83 -1.98 -1.62
N ILE A 44 -4.03 -2.39 -0.64
CA ILE A 44 -3.86 -1.71 0.64
C ILE A 44 -2.79 -0.63 0.47
N ASP A 45 -3.06 0.58 0.93
CA ASP A 45 -2.13 1.68 0.85
C ASP A 45 -1.39 1.84 2.19
N LEU A 46 -0.13 1.43 2.22
CA LEU A 46 0.71 1.51 3.41
C LEU A 46 1.60 2.76 3.41
N ARG A 47 1.32 3.75 2.56
CA ARG A 47 2.09 4.99 2.55
C ARG A 47 1.81 5.77 3.86
N PRO A 48 2.85 6.32 4.51
CA PRO A 48 2.73 6.93 5.83
C PRO A 48 1.84 8.17 5.85
N GLN A 49 1.66 8.86 4.72
CA GLN A 49 0.74 9.97 4.57
C GLN A 49 0.05 9.92 3.22
N VAL A 50 -1.28 9.91 3.23
CA VAL A 50 -2.10 9.96 2.02
C VAL A 50 -3.19 11.02 2.20
N ASN A 51 -3.28 11.94 1.25
CA ASN A 51 -4.35 12.92 1.24
C ASN A 51 -5.66 12.26 0.81
N LEU A 52 -6.66 12.27 1.68
CA LEU A 52 -7.99 11.72 1.44
C LEU A 52 -8.92 12.72 0.70
N GLY A 53 -8.46 13.95 0.49
CA GLY A 53 -9.24 15.07 -0.05
C GLY A 53 -10.00 15.82 1.04
N GLY A 54 -10.51 17.01 0.71
CA GLY A 54 -11.32 17.81 1.64
C GLY A 54 -10.57 18.29 2.89
N GLY A 55 -9.23 18.33 2.86
CA GLY A 55 -8.38 18.68 4.00
C GLY A 55 -8.10 17.54 4.97
N LEU A 56 -8.52 16.31 4.66
CA LEU A 56 -8.27 15.13 5.48
C LEU A 56 -6.99 14.41 5.04
N MET A 57 -6.13 14.11 6.01
CA MET A 57 -4.91 13.32 5.81
C MET A 57 -5.04 12.01 6.57
N HIS A 58 -4.74 10.91 5.90
CA HIS A 58 -4.55 9.61 6.55
C HIS A 58 -3.07 9.45 6.91
N SER A 59 -2.81 8.99 8.14
CA SER A 59 -1.49 8.57 8.58
C SER A 59 -1.49 7.08 8.87
N GLU A 60 -0.67 6.32 8.16
CA GLU A 60 -0.54 4.87 8.36
C GLU A 60 0.56 4.59 9.38
N THR A 61 0.19 3.93 10.48
CA THR A 61 1.12 3.58 11.57
C THR A 61 1.75 2.21 11.37
N LEU A 62 1.03 1.27 10.73
CA LEU A 62 1.52 -0.09 10.47
C LEU A 62 2.84 -0.08 9.69
N TRP A 63 2.95 0.78 8.68
CA TRP A 63 4.16 0.88 7.88
C TRP A 63 5.35 1.41 8.68
N SER A 64 5.11 2.38 9.56
CA SER A 64 6.17 2.96 10.41
C SER A 64 6.69 1.92 11.41
N ASP A 65 5.79 1.19 12.05
CA ASP A 65 6.14 0.11 12.99
C ASP A 65 6.89 -1.02 12.29
N PHE A 66 6.41 -1.43 11.11
CA PHE A 66 7.08 -2.41 10.27
C PHE A 66 8.50 -1.97 9.92
N MET A 67 8.69 -0.73 9.43
CA MET A 67 9.99 -0.23 9.02
C MET A 67 10.97 -0.08 10.18
N ASN A 68 10.48 0.24 11.38
CA ASN A 68 11.32 0.26 12.58
C ASN A 68 11.89 -1.14 12.88
N LEU A 69 11.03 -2.17 12.90
CA LEU A 69 11.45 -3.56 13.10
C LEU A 69 12.31 -4.07 11.94
N TYR A 70 11.98 -3.71 10.72
CA TYR A 70 12.72 -4.12 9.52
C TYR A 70 14.14 -3.58 9.58
N ARG A 71 14.33 -2.30 9.90
CA ARG A 71 15.66 -1.67 10.00
C ARG A 71 16.51 -2.28 11.12
N LEU A 72 15.90 -2.64 12.25
CA LEU A 72 16.60 -3.31 13.35
C LEU A 72 17.13 -4.70 12.95
N ASN A 73 16.39 -5.44 12.11
CA ASN A 73 16.74 -6.82 11.74
C ASN A 73 17.57 -6.92 10.45
N PHE A 74 17.39 -5.99 9.51
CA PHE A 74 17.94 -6.09 8.16
C PHE A 74 18.79 -4.87 7.74
N GLY A 75 18.90 -3.85 8.59
CA GLY A 75 19.64 -2.62 8.30
C GLY A 75 18.84 -1.59 7.50
N GLU A 76 19.48 -0.45 7.19
CA GLU A 76 18.85 0.57 6.35
C GLU A 76 18.67 0.07 4.91
N ASN A 77 17.53 0.41 4.32
CA ASN A 77 17.33 0.21 2.90
C ASN A 77 18.15 1.25 2.13
N PRO A 78 19.16 0.85 1.34
CA PRO A 78 19.97 1.80 0.57
C PRO A 78 19.15 2.50 -0.52
N TYR A 79 17.97 1.97 -0.82
CA TYR A 79 17.08 2.46 -1.86
C TYR A 79 15.99 3.38 -1.28
N ARG A 80 16.35 4.66 -1.06
CA ARG A 80 15.35 5.73 -0.88
C ARG A 80 14.85 6.20 -2.23
N TYR A 81 13.93 5.45 -2.83
CA TYR A 81 13.23 5.94 -4.02
C TYR A 81 12.10 6.89 -3.61
N ASN A 82 11.91 7.95 -4.39
CA ASN A 82 10.80 8.90 -4.20
C ASN A 82 9.48 8.42 -4.81
N HIS A 83 9.40 7.14 -5.19
CA HIS A 83 8.24 6.55 -5.87
C HIS A 83 7.76 5.31 -5.12
N PRO A 84 6.43 5.15 -4.96
CA PRO A 84 5.87 4.00 -4.29
C PRO A 84 6.03 2.70 -5.11
N PHE A 85 6.13 1.58 -4.40
CA PHE A 85 6.24 0.22 -4.93
C PHE A 85 4.99 -0.59 -4.67
N ILE A 86 4.80 -1.65 -5.45
CA ILE A 86 3.70 -2.58 -5.27
C ILE A 86 4.23 -3.96 -4.92
N LEU A 87 3.63 -4.52 -3.88
CA LEU A 87 3.99 -5.80 -3.29
C LEU A 87 2.78 -6.72 -3.36
N ALA A 88 2.94 -7.92 -3.90
CA ALA A 88 1.90 -8.94 -3.82
C ALA A 88 1.93 -9.62 -2.43
N ALA A 89 0.84 -9.52 -1.68
CA ALA A 89 0.68 -10.13 -0.36
C ALA A 89 -0.27 -11.32 -0.41
N ASN A 90 0.31 -12.52 -0.44
CA ASN A 90 -0.43 -13.78 -0.48
C ASN A 90 -0.80 -14.31 0.92
N CYS A 91 -0.33 -13.67 2.00
CA CYS A 91 -0.65 -14.05 3.37
C CYS A 91 -2.04 -13.57 3.83
N LEU A 92 -2.77 -12.85 2.98
CA LEU A 92 -4.12 -12.35 3.24
C LEU A 92 -5.14 -13.22 2.50
N SER A 93 -6.34 -13.35 3.07
CA SER A 93 -7.48 -14.03 2.45
C SER A 93 -8.68 -13.08 2.38
N PRO A 94 -9.04 -12.54 1.19
CA PRO A 94 -8.41 -12.80 -0.11
C PRO A 94 -7.02 -12.16 -0.27
N PRO A 95 -6.19 -12.64 -1.23
CA PRO A 95 -4.91 -12.02 -1.54
C PRO A 95 -5.09 -10.54 -1.88
N ALA A 96 -4.12 -9.72 -1.46
CA ALA A 96 -4.13 -8.30 -1.71
C ALA A 96 -2.78 -7.85 -2.24
N TYR A 97 -2.75 -6.66 -2.80
CA TYR A 97 -1.50 -5.96 -3.07
C TYR A 97 -1.30 -4.85 -2.05
N LEU A 98 -0.05 -4.47 -1.81
CA LEU A 98 0.33 -3.41 -0.89
C LEU A 98 1.08 -2.34 -1.67
N ILE A 99 0.70 -1.07 -1.48
CA ILE A 99 1.47 0.08 -1.93
C ILE A 99 2.38 0.50 -0.78
N VAL A 100 3.68 0.59 -1.03
CA VAL A 100 4.68 0.94 -0.01
C VAL A 100 5.65 2.00 -0.52
N ASN A 101 6.37 2.66 0.38
CA ASN A 101 7.36 3.68 -0.02
C ASN A 101 8.75 3.11 -0.34
N GLU A 102 9.08 1.92 0.15
CA GLU A 102 10.42 1.35 0.02
C GLU A 102 10.30 -0.15 -0.32
N PRO A 103 11.18 -0.70 -1.18
CA PRO A 103 11.15 -2.12 -1.50
C PRO A 103 11.61 -2.94 -0.30
N VAL A 104 10.88 -4.00 0.05
CA VAL A 104 11.21 -4.84 1.20
C VAL A 104 11.21 -6.33 0.87
N GLN A 105 12.03 -7.09 1.58
CA GLN A 105 12.19 -8.53 1.34
C GLN A 105 11.13 -9.39 2.04
N ARG A 106 10.45 -8.83 3.06
CA ARG A 106 9.45 -9.53 3.88
C ARG A 106 8.12 -8.79 3.82
N CYS A 107 7.02 -9.56 3.79
CA CYS A 107 5.67 -9.02 3.79
C CYS A 107 5.37 -8.18 5.05
N PRO A 108 4.95 -6.92 4.92
CA PRO A 108 4.58 -6.07 6.05
C PRO A 108 3.45 -6.60 6.92
N MET A 109 2.57 -7.42 6.33
CA MET A 109 1.38 -7.93 7.01
C MET A 109 1.66 -9.16 7.89
N CYS A 110 2.72 -9.94 7.61
CA CYS A 110 2.98 -11.19 8.32
C CYS A 110 4.46 -11.45 8.66
N PHE A 111 5.39 -10.61 8.19
CA PHE A 111 6.86 -10.76 8.33
C PHE A 111 7.49 -12.05 7.79
N ASP A 112 6.71 -13.08 7.44
CA ASP A 112 7.24 -14.40 7.11
C ASP A 112 7.45 -14.62 5.61
N HIS A 113 6.60 -14.07 4.74
CA HIS A 113 6.62 -14.41 3.32
C HIS A 113 7.47 -13.44 2.50
N PHE A 114 8.23 -14.00 1.54
CA PHE A 114 8.92 -13.24 0.50
C PHE A 114 7.92 -12.63 -0.47
N ILE A 115 8.27 -11.45 -0.99
CA ILE A 115 7.40 -10.69 -1.88
C ILE A 115 7.93 -10.75 -3.31
N LEU A 116 7.03 -10.94 -4.28
CA LEU A 116 7.28 -10.60 -5.67
C LEU A 116 6.98 -9.10 -5.86
N SER A 117 8.02 -8.28 -5.90
CA SER A 117 7.89 -6.88 -6.31
C SER A 117 7.67 -6.82 -7.82
N HIS A 118 6.64 -6.10 -8.27
CA HIS A 118 6.54 -5.72 -9.68
C HIS A 118 6.96 -4.25 -9.82
N PRO A 119 7.89 -3.94 -10.74
CA PRO A 119 8.30 -2.57 -11.02
C PRO A 119 7.18 -1.74 -11.69
#